data_AF-W5P523-F1
#
_entry.id   AF-W5P523-F1
#
_cell.length_a   1.000
_cell.length_b   1.000
_cell.length_c   1.000
_cell.angle_alpha   90.00
_cell.angle_beta   90.00
_cell.angle_gamma   90.00
#
_symmetry.space_group_name_H-M   'P 1'
#
loop_
_entity.id
_entity.type
_entity.pdbx_description
1 polymer ?
#
loop_
_entity_poly.entity_id
_entity_poly.type
_entity_poly.pdbx_seq_one_letter_code
_entity_poly.pdbx_strand_id
1 'polypeptide(L)'
;QANEGVPISIRDSIFVGDAAGRPANRAPGRPALNLGLPFTTPEEFFLKWPAARFELPAFDPRSIARSGPLCLPESSSLLSSDPEVVVAVGFPGAGKSTFLREHLVSAGYVHVNRDTLGSWQRCVTACEAALKQRKPVVIDNTNPDVQSRARYIKCARDAGVPCRCFLFRATLEQARHNNRFREMTDSSHMPVSDVVIYSYRKQFEAPTLAEGFAAVLEIPFQLHVVPQLERLYRQFSEG
;
A
#
# COMPACT_ATOMS: atom_id res chain seq x y z
N GLN A 1 28.34 18.70 -9.55
CA GLN A 1 27.04 19.24 -10.02
C GLN A 1 27.32 20.03 -11.29
N ALA A 2 26.58 19.79 -12.38
CA ALA A 2 26.91 20.34 -13.70
C ALA A 2 26.41 21.78 -13.96
N ASN A 3 25.58 22.34 -13.06
CA ASN A 3 24.98 23.67 -13.23
C ASN A 3 25.63 24.76 -12.36
N GLU A 4 26.82 24.51 -11.81
CA GLU A 4 27.61 25.50 -11.05
C GLU A 4 26.87 26.25 -9.92
N GLY A 5 25.79 25.66 -9.39
CA GLY A 5 24.95 26.30 -8.37
C GLY A 5 24.01 27.40 -8.89
N VAL A 6 23.93 27.63 -10.20
CA VAL A 6 23.01 28.60 -10.80
C VAL A 6 21.56 28.11 -10.65
N PRO A 7 20.64 28.94 -10.12
CA PRO A 7 19.23 28.59 -10.05
C PRO A 7 18.59 28.47 -11.45
N ILE A 8 17.82 27.41 -11.69
CA ILE A 8 17.09 27.20 -12.95
C ILE A 8 15.65 27.70 -12.78
N SER A 9 15.20 28.59 -13.67
CA SER A 9 13.80 29.00 -13.74
C SER A 9 12.97 27.91 -14.44
N ILE A 10 12.14 27.20 -13.68
CA ILE A 10 11.24 26.15 -14.20
C ILE A 10 10.20 26.74 -15.17
N ARG A 11 9.75 27.97 -14.94
CA ARG A 11 8.75 28.65 -15.79
C ARG A 11 9.30 29.00 -17.17
N ASP A 12 10.59 29.30 -17.25
CA ASP A 12 11.30 29.65 -18.48
C ASP A 12 11.98 28.44 -19.14
N SER A 13 11.78 27.25 -18.57
CA SER A 13 12.30 25.98 -19.06
C SER A 13 11.21 25.18 -19.74
N ILE A 14 11.59 24.23 -20.60
CA ILE A 14 10.67 23.30 -21.25
C ILE A 14 11.30 21.91 -21.31
N PHE A 15 10.47 20.87 -21.12
CA PHE A 15 10.87 19.49 -21.36
C PHE A 15 10.24 18.99 -22.67
N VAL A 16 11.08 18.47 -23.57
CA VAL A 16 10.65 17.90 -24.85
C VAL A 16 10.97 16.40 -24.85
N GLY A 17 9.97 15.54 -25.06
CA GLY A 17 10.19 14.09 -25.06
C GLY A 17 9.04 13.28 -25.65
N ASP A 18 9.34 12.10 -26.19
CA ASP A 18 8.36 11.25 -26.89
C ASP A 18 7.53 10.37 -25.93
N ALA A 19 8.06 10.12 -24.73
CA ALA A 19 7.31 9.53 -23.62
C ALA A 19 6.25 10.55 -23.16
N ALA A 20 5.12 10.58 -23.87
CA ALA A 20 4.01 11.53 -23.67
C ALA A 20 2.68 10.84 -23.33
N GLY A 21 2.64 9.50 -23.21
CA GLY A 21 1.40 8.80 -22.88
C GLY A 21 0.43 8.70 -24.05
N ARG A 22 0.95 8.77 -25.28
CA ARG A 22 0.19 8.49 -26.49
C ARG A 22 -0.23 7.01 -26.50
N PRO A 23 -1.27 6.61 -27.24
CA PRO A 23 -1.74 5.21 -27.25
C PRO A 23 -0.66 4.14 -27.54
N ALA A 24 0.43 4.51 -28.23
CA ALA A 24 1.60 3.66 -28.47
C ALA A 24 2.75 3.81 -27.45
N ASN A 25 2.81 4.91 -26.68
CA ASN A 25 3.90 5.24 -25.74
C ASN A 25 3.41 5.21 -24.30
N ARG A 26 3.94 4.26 -23.51
CA ARG A 26 3.41 3.90 -22.17
C ARG A 26 3.78 4.84 -21.02
N ALA A 27 4.66 5.83 -21.22
CA ALA A 27 5.10 6.73 -20.16
C ALA A 27 4.66 8.19 -20.44
N PRO A 28 3.63 8.76 -19.78
CA PRO A 28 3.16 10.14 -19.98
C PRO A 28 4.00 11.23 -19.31
N GLY A 29 4.96 11.85 -19.99
CA GLY A 29 5.55 13.17 -19.64
C GLY A 29 5.96 13.37 -18.17
N ARG A 30 6.16 12.26 -17.43
CA ARG A 30 6.09 12.24 -15.97
C ARG A 30 7.20 13.06 -15.30
N PRO A 31 8.44 13.09 -15.83
CA PRO A 31 9.47 13.97 -15.31
C PRO A 31 9.05 15.45 -15.36
N ALA A 32 8.38 15.88 -16.43
CA ALA A 32 7.88 17.25 -16.54
C ALA A 32 6.75 17.52 -15.54
N LEU A 33 5.81 16.58 -15.39
CA LEU A 33 4.72 16.67 -14.42
C LEU A 33 5.22 16.73 -12.97
N ASN A 34 6.24 15.95 -12.62
CA ASN A 34 6.85 15.93 -11.29
C ASN A 34 7.58 17.24 -10.96
N LEU A 35 8.21 17.85 -11.96
CA LEU A 35 8.98 19.09 -11.81
C LEU A 35 8.13 20.36 -12.03
N GLY A 36 6.90 20.23 -12.52
CA GLY A 36 6.06 21.35 -12.92
C GLY A 36 6.56 22.08 -14.18
N LEU A 37 7.30 21.37 -15.04
CA LEU A 37 7.81 21.90 -16.31
C LEU A 37 6.71 21.88 -17.38
N PRO A 38 6.64 22.91 -18.24
CA PRO A 38 5.97 22.81 -19.53
C PRO A 38 6.47 21.58 -20.30
N PHE A 39 5.54 20.79 -20.85
CA PHE A 39 5.84 19.58 -21.61
C PHE A 39 5.34 19.70 -23.04
N THR A 40 6.17 19.28 -23.99
CA THR A 40 5.78 19.12 -25.39
C THR A 40 6.41 17.84 -25.96
N THR A 41 5.78 17.30 -26.98
CA THR A 41 6.36 16.20 -27.76
C THR A 41 7.29 16.72 -28.86
N PRO A 42 8.19 15.88 -29.41
CA PRO A 42 9.08 16.31 -30.47
C PRO A 42 8.34 16.88 -31.68
N GLU A 43 7.22 16.29 -32.06
CA GLU A 43 6.42 16.73 -33.21
C GLU A 43 5.71 18.06 -32.94
N GLU A 44 5.17 18.26 -31.74
CA GLU A 44 4.60 19.56 -31.33
C GLU A 44 5.68 20.65 -31.28
N PHE A 45 6.85 20.33 -30.72
CA PHE A 45 7.90 21.32 -30.50
C PHE A 45 8.65 21.68 -31.78
N PHE A 46 9.18 20.68 -32.49
CA PHE A 46 10.03 20.87 -33.67
C PHE A 46 9.22 20.98 -34.96
N LEU A 47 8.15 20.20 -35.11
CA LEU A 47 7.35 20.14 -36.36
C LEU A 47 6.09 21.01 -36.31
N LYS A 48 5.79 21.64 -35.17
CA LYS A 48 4.60 22.48 -34.95
C LYS A 48 3.28 21.74 -35.22
N TRP A 49 3.27 20.44 -34.98
CA TRP A 49 2.05 19.65 -35.09
C TRP A 49 1.04 20.02 -33.99
N PRO A 50 -0.26 19.83 -34.24
CA PRO A 50 -1.28 19.97 -33.20
C PRO A 50 -1.01 19.04 -32.02
N ALA A 51 -1.42 19.47 -30.82
CA ALA A 51 -1.24 18.70 -29.61
C ALA A 51 -1.91 17.31 -29.71
N ALA A 52 -1.16 16.26 -29.38
CA ALA A 52 -1.67 14.91 -29.35
C ALA A 52 -2.51 14.68 -28.08
N ARG A 53 -3.52 13.80 -28.16
CA ARG A 53 -4.23 13.32 -26.97
C ARG A 53 -3.30 12.44 -26.14
N PHE A 54 -3.31 12.65 -24.83
CA PHE A 54 -2.59 11.84 -23.86
C PHE A 54 -3.49 11.45 -22.70
N GLU A 55 -3.16 10.35 -22.03
CA GLU A 55 -3.85 9.90 -20.82
C GLU A 55 -2.91 9.93 -19.63
N LEU A 56 -3.41 10.43 -18.50
CA LEU A 56 -2.70 10.38 -17.23
C LEU A 56 -2.92 9.01 -16.55
N PRO A 57 -2.01 8.59 -15.67
CA PRO A 57 -2.18 7.35 -14.93
C PRO A 57 -3.45 7.39 -14.09
N ALA A 58 -4.11 6.23 -13.95
CA ALA A 58 -5.34 6.11 -13.14
C ALA A 58 -5.15 6.52 -11.66
N PHE A 59 -3.91 6.49 -11.17
CA PHE A 59 -3.55 6.90 -9.82
C PHE A 59 -2.62 8.13 -9.86
N ASP A 60 -3.00 9.18 -9.15
CA ASP A 60 -2.19 10.38 -8.95
C ASP A 60 -1.65 10.41 -7.51
N PRO A 61 -0.33 10.29 -7.28
CA PRO A 61 0.24 10.31 -5.94
C PRO A 61 0.06 11.65 -5.21
N ARG A 62 -0.26 12.73 -5.94
CA ARG A 62 -0.55 14.04 -5.35
C ARG A 62 -1.91 14.06 -4.66
N SER A 63 -2.84 13.18 -5.04
CA SER A 63 -4.20 13.14 -4.48
C SER A 63 -4.32 12.36 -3.17
N ILE A 64 -3.24 11.74 -2.68
CA ILE A 64 -3.28 10.97 -1.43
C ILE A 64 -3.48 11.91 -0.24
N ALA A 65 -4.50 11.59 0.56
CA ALA A 65 -4.83 12.30 1.78
C ALA A 65 -3.75 12.09 2.86
N ARG A 66 -3.43 13.18 3.59
CA ARG A 66 -2.56 13.14 4.78
C ARG A 66 -3.30 12.73 6.04
N SER A 67 -4.60 12.99 6.07
CA SER A 67 -5.44 12.81 7.25
C SER A 67 -6.79 12.28 6.83
N GLY A 68 -7.42 11.63 7.78
CA GLY A 68 -8.70 10.98 7.64
C GLY A 68 -8.87 9.97 8.76
N PRO A 69 -10.01 9.26 8.81
CA PRO A 69 -10.22 8.24 9.80
C PRO A 69 -9.22 7.09 9.64
N LEU A 70 -8.62 6.64 10.75
CA LEU A 70 -7.66 5.53 10.76
C LEU A 70 -8.33 4.21 10.34
N CYS A 71 -9.61 4.05 10.65
CA CYS A 71 -10.42 2.94 10.19
C CYS A 71 -11.87 3.36 10.01
N LEU A 72 -12.60 2.60 9.20
CA LEU A 72 -14.03 2.73 9.01
C LEU A 72 -14.75 1.44 9.45
N PRO A 73 -15.92 1.55 10.11
CA PRO A 73 -16.57 2.80 10.54
C PRO A 73 -15.81 3.48 11.68
N GLU A 74 -15.85 4.83 11.75
CA GLU A 74 -15.09 5.63 12.74
C GLU A 74 -15.48 5.36 14.20
N SER A 75 -16.69 4.81 14.42
CA SER A 75 -17.16 4.40 15.74
C SER A 75 -16.46 3.15 16.27
N SER A 76 -15.67 2.45 15.44
CA SER A 76 -14.95 1.25 15.84
C SER A 76 -13.58 1.56 16.40
N SER A 77 -13.18 0.83 17.44
CA SER A 77 -11.82 0.88 17.98
C SER A 77 -10.89 -0.05 17.22
N LEU A 78 -9.65 0.37 16.98
CA LEU A 78 -8.60 -0.53 16.47
C LEU A 78 -8.24 -1.61 17.52
N LEU A 79 -8.30 -1.26 18.80
CA LEU A 79 -7.89 -2.12 19.91
C LEU A 79 -9.10 -2.73 20.61
N SER A 80 -8.91 -3.95 21.12
CA SER A 80 -9.82 -4.65 22.01
C SER A 80 -9.18 -4.77 23.40
N SER A 81 -9.99 -4.62 24.45
CA SER A 81 -9.58 -4.92 25.83
C SER A 81 -9.46 -6.41 26.10
N ASP A 82 -10.21 -7.22 25.35
CA ASP A 82 -10.25 -8.67 25.48
C ASP A 82 -9.42 -9.36 24.39
N PRO A 83 -8.92 -10.58 24.65
CA PRO A 83 -8.19 -11.35 23.66
C PRO A 83 -9.00 -11.56 22.38
N GLU A 84 -8.36 -11.39 21.23
CA GLU A 84 -8.96 -11.54 19.91
C GLU A 84 -7.92 -11.95 18.88
N VAL A 85 -8.39 -12.27 17.68
CA VAL A 85 -7.56 -12.40 16.48
C VAL A 85 -7.92 -11.32 15.48
N VAL A 86 -6.94 -10.50 15.08
CA VAL A 86 -7.08 -9.58 13.96
C VAL A 86 -6.41 -10.16 12.74
N VAL A 87 -7.14 -10.33 11.65
CA VAL A 87 -6.63 -10.80 10.36
C VAL A 87 -6.47 -9.61 9.42
N ALA A 88 -5.24 -9.27 9.05
CA ALA A 88 -4.98 -8.23 8.07
C ALA A 88 -5.18 -8.75 6.64
N VAL A 89 -5.85 -7.97 5.80
CA VAL A 89 -6.10 -8.29 4.39
C VAL A 89 -5.71 -7.09 3.55
N GLY A 90 -4.87 -7.28 2.55
CA GLY A 90 -4.52 -6.21 1.61
C GLY A 90 -3.25 -6.48 0.83
N PHE A 91 -2.98 -5.66 -0.19
CA PHE A 91 -1.83 -5.81 -1.06
C PHE A 91 -0.50 -5.85 -0.29
N PRO A 92 0.45 -6.71 -0.70
CA PRO A 92 1.83 -6.61 -0.22
C PRO A 92 2.45 -5.28 -0.67
N GLY A 93 3.40 -4.74 0.10
CA GLY A 93 4.01 -3.44 -0.19
C GLY A 93 3.14 -2.21 0.17
N ALA A 94 1.87 -2.39 0.55
CA ALA A 94 0.94 -1.28 0.84
C ALA A 94 1.04 -0.67 2.26
N GLY A 95 1.98 -1.11 3.10
CA GLY A 95 2.19 -0.53 4.44
C GLY A 95 1.43 -1.22 5.59
N LYS A 96 0.79 -2.37 5.36
CA LYS A 96 0.08 -3.14 6.41
C LYS A 96 0.94 -3.39 7.65
N SER A 97 2.12 -3.98 7.47
CA SER A 97 3.02 -4.30 8.58
C SER A 97 3.43 -3.08 9.38
N THR A 98 3.61 -1.92 8.73
CA THR A 98 3.90 -0.66 9.41
C THR A 98 2.72 -0.24 10.28
N PHE A 99 1.52 -0.17 9.71
CA PHE A 99 0.29 0.19 10.44
C PHE A 99 0.04 -0.74 11.64
N LEU A 100 0.16 -2.06 11.44
CA LEU A 100 -0.10 -3.04 12.50
C LEU A 100 0.95 -2.95 13.60
N ARG A 101 2.22 -2.69 13.28
CA ARG A 101 3.26 -2.48 14.29
C ARG A 101 3.01 -1.23 15.12
N GLU A 102 2.69 -0.14 14.44
CA GLU A 102 2.47 1.17 15.06
C GLU A 102 1.24 1.18 15.96
N HIS A 103 0.15 0.52 15.57
CA HIS A 103 -1.12 0.61 16.30
C HIS A 103 -1.44 -0.62 17.16
N LEU A 104 -1.11 -1.84 16.74
CA LEU A 104 -1.50 -3.07 17.46
C LEU A 104 -0.33 -3.66 18.25
N VAL A 105 0.83 -3.84 17.62
CA VAL A 105 1.98 -4.48 18.28
C VAL A 105 2.54 -3.60 19.40
N SER A 106 2.62 -2.28 19.17
CA SER A 106 2.97 -1.29 20.20
C SER A 106 2.02 -1.33 21.40
N ALA A 107 0.76 -1.73 21.20
CA ALA A 107 -0.26 -1.90 22.22
C ALA A 107 -0.28 -3.31 22.85
N GLY A 108 0.64 -4.20 22.46
CA GLY A 108 0.81 -5.52 23.07
C GLY A 108 0.25 -6.71 22.28
N TYR A 109 -0.21 -6.51 21.03
CA TYR A 109 -0.63 -7.63 20.19
C TYR A 109 0.57 -8.50 19.78
N VAL A 110 0.38 -9.81 19.84
CA VAL A 110 1.38 -10.76 19.32
C VAL A 110 1.39 -10.70 17.80
N HIS A 111 2.54 -10.33 17.24
CA HIS A 111 2.74 -10.23 15.79
C HIS A 111 3.03 -11.59 15.17
N VAL A 112 2.08 -12.11 14.39
CA VAL A 112 2.25 -13.35 13.62
C VAL A 112 2.39 -12.99 12.15
N ASN A 113 3.59 -13.20 11.62
CA ASN A 113 3.93 -12.88 10.23
C ASN A 113 4.59 -14.11 9.57
N ARG A 114 4.14 -14.46 8.36
CA ARG A 114 4.65 -15.62 7.62
C ARG A 114 6.06 -15.41 7.09
N ASP A 115 6.46 -14.19 6.76
CA ASP A 115 7.79 -13.90 6.24
C ASP A 115 8.87 -14.21 7.29
N THR A 116 8.55 -14.05 8.57
CA THR A 116 9.46 -14.40 9.68
C THR A 116 9.34 -15.87 10.12
N LEU A 117 8.13 -16.45 10.06
CA LEU A 117 7.89 -17.82 10.53
C LEU A 117 8.11 -18.89 9.44
N GLY A 118 8.05 -18.51 8.17
CA GLY A 118 8.33 -19.32 6.98
C GLY A 118 7.13 -20.10 6.40
N SER A 119 6.17 -20.56 7.22
CA SER A 119 5.02 -21.33 6.76
C SER A 119 3.71 -20.94 7.42
N TRP A 120 2.59 -21.18 6.73
CA TRP A 120 1.27 -20.86 7.29
C TRP A 120 0.93 -21.74 8.49
N GLN A 121 1.42 -22.98 8.55
CA GLN A 121 1.24 -23.88 9.69
C GLN A 121 1.90 -23.31 10.94
N ARG A 122 3.13 -22.77 10.80
CA ARG A 122 3.82 -22.11 11.91
C ARG A 122 3.09 -20.85 12.36
N CYS A 123 2.46 -20.09 11.44
CA CYS A 123 1.60 -18.97 11.81
C CYS A 123 0.39 -19.43 12.64
N VAL A 124 -0.27 -20.52 12.24
CA VAL A 124 -1.40 -21.11 12.99
C VAL A 124 -0.95 -21.54 14.39
N THR A 125 0.16 -22.29 14.51
CA THR A 125 0.69 -22.71 15.81
C THR A 125 1.06 -21.52 16.70
N ALA A 126 1.67 -20.47 16.15
CA ALA A 126 2.00 -19.26 16.89
C ALA A 126 0.74 -18.52 17.38
N CYS A 127 -0.29 -18.44 16.54
CA CYS A 127 -1.59 -17.87 16.89
C CYS A 127 -2.24 -18.66 18.04
N GLU A 128 -2.35 -19.99 17.92
CA GLU A 128 -2.91 -20.85 18.97
C GLU A 128 -2.14 -20.74 20.30
N ALA A 129 -0.81 -20.70 20.26
CA ALA A 129 0.02 -20.56 21.45
C ALA A 129 -0.19 -19.21 22.16
N ALA A 130 -0.34 -18.13 21.41
CA ALA A 130 -0.63 -16.81 21.97
C ALA A 130 -2.04 -16.73 22.57
N LEU A 131 -3.04 -17.34 21.91
CA LEU A 131 -4.41 -17.41 22.41
C LEU A 131 -4.52 -18.21 23.71
N LYS A 132 -3.76 -19.31 23.86
CA LYS A 132 -3.66 -20.06 25.14
C LYS A 132 -3.13 -19.20 26.28
N GLN A 133 -2.30 -18.21 25.99
CA GLN A 133 -1.80 -17.22 26.97
C GLN A 133 -2.76 -16.03 27.15
N ARG A 134 -3.97 -16.06 26.57
CA ARG A 134 -4.95 -14.97 26.58
C ARG A 134 -4.36 -13.65 26.03
N LYS A 135 -3.48 -13.72 25.04
CA LYS A 135 -2.93 -12.53 24.37
C LYS A 135 -3.71 -12.23 23.09
N PRO A 136 -3.97 -10.95 22.76
CA PRO A 136 -4.50 -10.58 21.47
C PRO A 136 -3.44 -10.82 20.38
N VAL A 137 -3.89 -11.25 19.19
CA VAL A 137 -3.02 -11.67 18.09
C VAL A 137 -3.35 -10.89 16.83
N VAL A 138 -2.32 -10.49 16.09
CA VAL A 138 -2.47 -9.91 14.75
C VAL A 138 -1.76 -10.79 13.71
N ILE A 139 -2.51 -11.18 12.68
CA ILE A 139 -2.01 -11.96 11.54
C ILE A 139 -1.65 -11.00 10.41
N ASP A 140 -0.36 -10.69 10.30
CA ASP A 140 0.21 -9.80 9.30
C ASP A 140 0.71 -10.58 8.08
N ASN A 141 -0.26 -11.09 7.31
CA ASN A 141 -0.04 -11.74 6.02
C ASN A 141 -0.90 -11.02 4.97
N THR A 142 -0.83 -11.44 3.70
CA THR A 142 -1.69 -10.88 2.64
C THR A 142 -3.14 -11.35 2.73
N ASN A 143 -3.36 -12.63 3.07
CA ASN A 143 -4.66 -13.27 3.27
C ASN A 143 -5.71 -12.97 2.16
N PRO A 144 -5.37 -13.22 0.87
CA PRO A 144 -6.20 -12.78 -0.27
C PRO A 144 -7.56 -13.48 -0.36
N ASP A 145 -7.62 -14.78 -0.06
CA ASP A 145 -8.78 -15.63 -0.29
C ASP A 145 -9.45 -16.13 1.01
N VAL A 146 -10.67 -16.66 0.87
CA VAL A 146 -11.47 -17.17 2.00
C VAL A 146 -10.76 -18.33 2.71
N GLN A 147 -10.11 -19.23 1.97
CA GLN A 147 -9.45 -20.42 2.53
C GLN A 147 -8.27 -20.06 3.43
N SER A 148 -7.52 -19.02 3.07
CA SER A 148 -6.40 -18.50 3.84
C SER A 148 -6.86 -17.89 5.15
N ARG A 149 -7.96 -17.13 5.12
CA ARG A 149 -8.55 -16.48 6.31
C ARG A 149 -9.24 -17.47 7.25
N ALA A 150 -9.91 -18.48 6.70
CA ALA A 150 -10.63 -19.51 7.46
C ALA A 150 -9.74 -20.22 8.51
N ARG A 151 -8.43 -20.34 8.26
CA ARG A 151 -7.46 -20.93 9.20
C ARG A 151 -7.41 -20.16 10.52
N TYR A 152 -7.38 -18.83 10.46
CA TYR A 152 -7.27 -17.97 11.64
C TYR A 152 -8.62 -17.71 12.29
N ILE A 153 -9.69 -17.67 11.50
CA ILE A 153 -11.07 -17.65 12.02
C ILE A 153 -11.33 -18.93 12.84
N LYS A 154 -10.87 -20.08 12.35
CA LYS A 154 -10.91 -21.33 13.12
C LYS A 154 -10.13 -21.22 14.43
N CYS A 155 -8.90 -20.69 14.42
CA CYS A 155 -8.11 -20.50 15.64
C CYS A 155 -8.87 -19.66 16.69
N ALA A 156 -9.47 -18.55 16.26
CA ALA A 156 -10.25 -17.67 17.12
C ALA A 156 -11.48 -18.39 17.71
N ARG A 157 -12.24 -19.08 16.86
CA ARG A 157 -13.43 -19.84 17.27
C ARG A 157 -13.08 -20.95 18.26
N ASP A 158 -12.04 -21.73 17.98
CA ASP A 158 -11.62 -22.85 18.82
C ASP A 158 -11.11 -22.36 20.20
N ALA A 159 -10.59 -21.12 20.27
CA ALA A 159 -10.21 -20.44 21.51
C ALA A 159 -11.35 -19.65 22.17
N GLY A 160 -12.53 -19.58 21.56
CA GLY A 160 -13.69 -18.83 22.07
C GLY A 160 -13.49 -17.31 22.11
N VAL A 161 -12.68 -16.75 21.19
CA VAL A 161 -12.41 -15.31 21.10
C VAL A 161 -12.94 -14.71 19.78
N PRO A 162 -13.24 -13.40 19.73
CA PRO A 162 -13.61 -12.73 18.49
C PRO A 162 -12.50 -12.77 17.44
N CYS A 163 -12.91 -12.81 16.17
CA CYS A 163 -12.01 -12.62 15.03
C CYS A 163 -12.46 -11.37 14.27
N ARG A 164 -11.59 -10.38 14.09
CA ARG A 164 -11.87 -9.18 13.27
C ARG A 164 -11.01 -9.17 12.02
N CYS A 165 -11.52 -8.59 10.95
CA CYS A 165 -10.78 -8.39 9.71
C CYS A 165 -10.40 -6.92 9.56
N PHE A 166 -9.13 -6.64 9.28
CA PHE A 166 -8.65 -5.31 8.89
C PHE A 166 -8.38 -5.32 7.40
N LEU A 167 -9.29 -4.76 6.62
CA LEU A 167 -9.21 -4.66 5.17
C LEU A 167 -8.51 -3.36 4.76
N PHE A 168 -7.25 -3.46 4.36
CA PHE A 168 -6.49 -2.33 3.83
C PHE A 168 -6.95 -2.00 2.42
N ARG A 169 -7.43 -0.76 2.24
CA ARG A 169 -8.10 -0.27 1.02
C ARG A 169 -7.14 0.20 -0.08
N ALA A 170 -5.83 -0.01 0.09
CA ALA A 170 -4.85 0.34 -0.91
C ALA A 170 -5.16 -0.35 -2.24
N THR A 171 -5.14 0.41 -3.33
CA THR A 171 -5.29 -0.14 -4.68
C THR A 171 -3.98 -0.80 -5.15
N LEU A 172 -4.06 -1.52 -6.27
CA LEU A 172 -2.88 -2.07 -6.95
C LEU A 172 -1.82 -0.99 -7.19
N GLU A 173 -2.20 0.13 -7.80
CA GLU A 173 -1.27 1.20 -8.15
C GLU A 173 -0.71 1.92 -6.92
N GLN A 174 -1.53 2.09 -5.87
CA GLN A 174 -1.06 2.64 -4.59
C GLN A 174 -0.03 1.72 -3.93
N ALA A 175 -0.26 0.40 -3.94
CA ALA A 175 0.67 -0.57 -3.38
C ALA A 175 2.00 -0.63 -4.15
N ARG A 176 1.95 -0.58 -5.49
CA ARG A 176 3.14 -0.53 -6.35
C ARG A 176 3.93 0.76 -6.16
N HIS A 177 3.25 1.89 -6.16
CA HIS A 177 3.86 3.19 -5.86
C HIS A 177 4.51 3.22 -4.47
N ASN A 178 3.82 2.71 -3.45
CA ASN A 178 4.36 2.64 -2.10
C ASN A 178 5.57 1.70 -2.01
N ASN A 179 5.52 0.54 -2.69
CA ASN A 179 6.64 -0.38 -2.76
C ASN A 179 7.88 0.30 -3.37
N ARG A 180 7.71 0.99 -4.52
CA ARG A 180 8.80 1.71 -5.19
C ARG A 180 9.33 2.88 -4.37
N PHE A 181 8.45 3.62 -3.70
CA PHE A 181 8.88 4.66 -2.76
C PHE A 181 9.79 4.07 -1.67
N ARG A 182 9.39 2.95 -1.06
CA ARG A 182 10.20 2.30 -0.03
C ARG A 182 11.52 1.75 -0.56
N GLU A 183 11.56 1.23 -1.79
CA GLU A 183 12.82 0.85 -2.45
C GLU A 183 13.80 2.02 -2.56
N MET A 184 13.30 3.25 -2.76
CA MET A 184 14.14 4.45 -2.85
C MET A 184 14.57 5.02 -1.49
N THR A 185 13.78 4.80 -0.43
CA THR A 185 13.94 5.53 0.84
C THR A 185 14.26 4.68 2.06
N ASP A 186 14.03 3.37 2.01
CA ASP A 186 14.18 2.45 3.14
C ASP A 186 15.14 1.31 2.76
N SER A 187 16.37 1.35 3.28
CA SER A 187 17.40 0.34 3.00
C SER A 187 17.08 -1.04 3.58
N SER A 188 16.15 -1.14 4.52
CA SER A 188 15.68 -2.40 5.10
C SER A 188 14.48 -2.99 4.37
N HIS A 189 13.92 -2.25 3.40
CA HIS A 189 12.77 -2.69 2.63
C HIS A 189 13.18 -3.80 1.66
N MET A 190 12.45 -4.92 1.73
CA MET A 190 12.56 -6.00 0.76
C MET A 190 11.60 -5.71 -0.41
N PRO A 191 12.11 -5.50 -1.64
CA PRO A 191 11.28 -5.21 -2.81
C PRO A 191 10.21 -6.28 -3.03
N VAL A 192 8.96 -5.85 -3.24
CA VAL A 192 7.87 -6.76 -3.60
C VAL A 192 7.74 -6.80 -5.12
N SER A 193 7.97 -7.96 -5.72
CA SER A 193 7.88 -8.09 -7.18
C SER A 193 6.45 -7.93 -7.70
N ASP A 194 6.31 -7.41 -8.93
CA ASP A 194 5.02 -7.28 -9.60
C ASP A 194 4.28 -8.63 -9.68
N VAL A 195 4.99 -9.74 -9.89
CA VAL A 195 4.39 -11.09 -9.91
C VAL A 195 3.61 -11.38 -8.63
N VAL A 196 4.16 -11.02 -7.46
CA VAL A 196 3.52 -11.23 -6.17
C VAL A 196 2.29 -10.32 -6.00
N ILE A 197 2.41 -9.05 -6.41
CA ILE A 197 1.32 -8.07 -6.33
C ILE A 197 0.14 -8.47 -7.25
N TYR A 198 0.42 -8.87 -8.49
CA TYR A 198 -0.61 -9.33 -9.43
C TYR A 198 -1.20 -10.69 -9.04
N SER A 199 -0.40 -11.59 -8.46
CA SER A 199 -0.91 -12.85 -7.91
C SER A 199 -1.93 -12.60 -6.80
N TYR A 200 -1.62 -11.68 -5.88
CA TYR A 200 -2.58 -11.24 -4.85
C TYR A 200 -3.88 -10.74 -5.46
N ARG A 201 -3.82 -9.85 -6.46
CA ARG A 201 -5.01 -9.31 -7.13
C ARG A 201 -5.89 -10.41 -7.74
N LYS A 202 -5.29 -11.45 -8.32
CA LYS A 202 -6.03 -12.57 -8.92
C LYS A 202 -6.71 -13.45 -7.87
N GLN A 203 -6.11 -13.60 -6.70
CA GLN A 203 -6.61 -14.43 -5.60
C GLN A 203 -7.59 -13.68 -4.69
N PHE A 204 -7.62 -12.35 -4.76
CA PHE A 204 -8.36 -11.53 -3.81
C PHE A 204 -9.87 -11.79 -3.88
N GLU A 205 -10.41 -12.18 -2.73
CA GLU A 205 -11.84 -12.25 -2.45
C GLU A 205 -12.13 -11.30 -1.28
N ALA A 206 -13.05 -10.35 -1.49
CA ALA A 206 -13.39 -9.35 -0.47
C ALA A 206 -13.88 -10.03 0.82
N PRO A 207 -13.33 -9.66 2.00
CA PRO A 207 -13.72 -10.29 3.25
C PRO A 207 -15.16 -9.96 3.63
N THR A 208 -15.90 -10.96 4.12
CA THR A 208 -17.31 -10.78 4.54
C THR A 208 -17.56 -11.33 5.95
N LEU A 209 -18.61 -10.82 6.60
CA LEU A 209 -19.04 -11.34 7.91
C LEU A 209 -19.44 -12.82 7.86
N ALA A 210 -19.89 -13.32 6.71
CA ALA A 210 -20.28 -14.72 6.52
C ALA A 210 -19.11 -15.71 6.70
N GLU A 211 -17.86 -15.23 6.61
CA GLU A 211 -16.67 -16.05 6.89
C GLU A 211 -16.53 -16.38 8.39
N GLY A 212 -17.22 -15.63 9.28
CA GLY A 212 -17.13 -15.76 10.73
C GLY A 212 -16.36 -14.62 11.42
N PHE A 213 -16.17 -13.48 10.75
CA PHE A 213 -15.64 -12.28 11.38
C PHE A 213 -16.71 -11.59 12.24
N ALA A 214 -16.32 -11.15 13.44
CA ALA A 214 -17.15 -10.31 14.30
C ALA A 214 -17.34 -8.90 13.72
N ALA A 215 -16.32 -8.38 13.03
CA ALA A 215 -16.37 -7.12 12.30
C ALA A 215 -15.33 -7.10 11.17
N VAL A 216 -15.62 -6.34 10.11
CA VAL A 216 -14.66 -5.98 9.07
C VAL A 216 -14.44 -4.47 9.15
N LEU A 217 -13.23 -4.06 9.50
CA LEU A 217 -12.82 -2.66 9.51
C LEU A 217 -12.06 -2.35 8.23
N GLU A 218 -12.43 -1.28 7.55
CA GLU A 218 -11.67 -0.79 6.40
C GLU A 218 -10.57 0.16 6.88
N ILE A 219 -9.34 -0.03 6.42
CA ILE A 219 -8.19 0.83 6.71
C ILE A 219 -7.90 1.64 5.44
N PRO A 220 -8.26 2.93 5.40
CA PRO A 220 -8.01 3.78 4.24
C PRO A 220 -6.51 3.90 3.95
N PHE A 221 -6.14 4.04 2.67
CA PHE A 221 -4.77 4.33 2.30
C PHE A 221 -4.46 5.80 2.53
N GLN A 222 -3.57 6.07 3.49
CA GLN A 222 -3.18 7.41 3.89
C GLN A 222 -1.66 7.59 3.80
N LEU A 223 -1.24 8.85 3.60
CA LEU A 223 0.16 9.18 3.50
C LEU A 223 0.81 9.25 4.89
N HIS A 224 1.62 8.25 5.23
CA HIS A 224 2.44 8.22 6.44
C HIS A 224 3.92 8.25 6.07
N VAL A 225 4.46 9.47 5.87
CA VAL A 225 5.89 9.70 5.58
C VAL A 225 6.41 10.90 6.35
N VAL A 226 7.70 10.89 6.67
CA VAL A 226 8.36 12.05 7.28
C VAL A 226 8.30 13.26 6.32
N PRO A 227 8.14 14.50 6.84
CA PRO A 227 7.91 15.69 6.00
C PRO A 227 8.94 15.89 4.87
N GLN A 228 10.20 15.50 5.12
CA GLN A 228 11.30 15.62 4.17
C GLN A 228 11.12 14.74 2.92
N LEU A 229 10.48 13.58 3.07
CA LEU A 229 10.26 12.62 1.98
C LEU A 229 8.91 12.79 1.28
N GLU A 230 8.03 13.62 1.81
CA GLU A 230 6.70 13.79 1.24
C GLU A 230 6.73 14.31 -0.20
N ARG A 231 7.62 15.27 -0.48
CA ARG A 231 7.78 15.79 -1.84
C ARG A 231 8.17 14.68 -2.82
N LEU A 232 8.97 13.71 -2.38
CA LEU A 232 9.34 12.55 -3.19
C LEU A 232 8.14 11.60 -3.34
N TYR A 233 7.38 11.36 -2.27
CA TYR A 233 6.21 10.48 -2.34
C TYR A 233 5.15 10.97 -3.32
N ARG A 234 4.94 12.28 -3.41
CA ARG A 234 3.94 12.88 -4.32
C ARG A 234 4.37 12.91 -5.79
N GLN A 235 5.53 12.37 -6.14
CA GLN A 235 5.98 12.24 -7.53
C GLN A 235 5.49 10.94 -8.15
N PHE A 236 5.14 10.97 -9.42
CA PHE A 236 4.94 9.76 -10.20
C PHE A 236 6.26 8.98 -10.26
N SER A 237 6.26 7.74 -9.76
CA SER A 237 7.47 6.93 -9.59
C SER A 237 7.66 5.87 -10.68
N GLU A 238 6.61 5.49 -11.40
CA GLU A 238 6.63 4.51 -12.49
C GLU A 238 6.41 5.15 -13.87
N GLY A 239 7.01 4.57 -14.91
CA GLY A 239 6.87 4.92 -16.33
C GLY A 239 6.57 3.68 -17.17
#